data_AF-A0A0R1L791-F1
#
_entry.id   AF-A0A0R1L791-F1
#
_cell.length_a   1.000
_cell.length_b   1.000
_cell.length_c   1.000
_cell.angle_alpha   90.00
_cell.angle_beta   90.00
_cell.angle_gamma   90.00
#
_symmetry.space_group_name_H-M   'P 1'
#
loop_
_entity.id
_entity.type
_entity.pdbx_description
1 polymer ?
#
loop_
_entity_poly.entity_id
_entity_poly.type
_entity_poly.pdbx_seq_one_letter_code
_entity_poly.pdbx_strand_id
1 'polypeptide(L)'
;MKKQISTIISIILVIVIAIFALMNFESVEVNFGFTSLKVPLVLLIFISLLIGALIIFLFSSTQNVKKNRQYKQLETDSQEKQDQLNSEIDELNHNLKVLETRLKNSSGKQEVGNRDQQISDLEDEIAKLTDKLSSQK
;
A
#
# COMPACT_ATOMS: atom_id res chain seq x y z
N MET A 1 -10.83 28.99 12.92
CA MET A 1 -9.85 30.08 13.12
C MET A 1 -8.65 30.03 12.16
N LYS A 2 -7.92 28.90 12.00
CA LYS A 2 -6.75 28.82 11.10
C LYS A 2 -7.01 29.19 9.63
N LYS A 3 -8.16 28.77 9.07
CA LYS A 3 -8.56 29.12 7.70
C LYS A 3 -8.89 30.61 7.53
N GLN A 4 -9.57 31.24 8.49
CA GLN A 4 -9.87 32.68 8.46
C GLN A 4 -8.61 33.54 8.60
N ILE A 5 -7.66 33.13 9.45
CA ILE A 5 -6.35 33.80 9.55
C ILE A 5 -5.61 33.72 8.21
N SER A 6 -5.59 32.56 7.55
CA SER A 6 -5.00 32.42 6.21
C SER A 6 -5.67 33.33 5.18
N THR A 7 -7.00 33.45 5.20
CA THR A 7 -7.73 34.39 4.31
C THR A 7 -7.34 35.84 4.59
N ILE A 8 -7.32 36.26 5.86
CA ILE A 8 -6.95 37.63 6.26
C ILE A 8 -5.53 37.96 5.82
N ILE A 9 -4.57 37.06 6.06
CA ILE A 9 -3.18 37.21 5.62
C ILE A 9 -3.10 37.33 4.09
N SER A 10 -3.88 36.53 3.36
CA SER A 10 -3.91 36.57 1.89
C SER A 10 -4.45 37.91 1.38
N ILE A 11 -5.49 38.47 2.00
CA ILE A 11 -6.03 39.78 1.64
C ILE A 11 -4.99 40.87 1.89
N ILE A 12 -4.32 40.86 3.05
CA ILE A 12 -3.25 41.81 3.36
C ILE A 12 -2.14 41.72 2.32
N LEU A 13 -1.72 40.50 1.96
CA LEU A 13 -0.70 40.27 0.94
C LEU A 13 -1.12 40.83 -0.44
N VAL A 14 -2.36 40.61 -0.86
CA VAL A 14 -2.89 41.16 -2.12
C VAL A 14 -2.85 42.69 -2.11
N ILE A 15 -3.21 43.32 -0.99
CA ILE A 15 -3.13 44.79 -0.84
C ILE A 15 -1.68 45.28 -0.97
N VAL A 16 -0.74 44.61 -0.30
CA VAL A 16 0.70 44.95 -0.39
C VAL A 16 1.20 44.83 -1.83
N ILE A 17 0.85 43.75 -2.54
CA ILE A 17 1.20 43.55 -3.95
C ILE A 17 0.60 44.65 -4.83
N ALA A 18 -0.66 45.03 -4.59
CA ALA A 18 -1.32 46.09 -5.35
C ALA A 18 -0.64 47.46 -5.15
N ILE A 19 -0.29 47.80 -3.91
CA ILE A 19 0.47 49.03 -3.60
C ILE A 19 1.82 49.00 -4.30
N PHE A 20 2.55 47.88 -4.21
CA PHE A 20 3.83 47.71 -4.91
C PHE A 20 3.68 47.88 -6.43
N ALA A 21 2.63 47.32 -7.02
CA ALA A 21 2.36 47.44 -8.45
C ALA A 21 2.07 48.89 -8.87
N LEU A 22 1.31 49.63 -8.06
CA LEU A 22 1.04 51.05 -8.30
C LEU A 22 2.31 51.91 -8.19
N MET A 23 3.14 51.66 -7.18
CA MET A 23 4.42 52.37 -6.99
C MET A 23 5.42 52.11 -8.13
N ASN A 24 5.31 50.96 -8.79
CA ASN A 24 6.18 50.54 -9.90
C ASN A 24 5.43 50.52 -11.24
N PHE A 25 4.35 51.30 -11.37
CA PHE A 25 3.59 51.47 -12.62
C PHE A 25 4.28 52.48 -13.56
N GLU A 26 5.61 52.45 -13.59
CA GLU A 26 6.41 53.29 -14.46
C GLU A 26 6.51 52.64 -15.84
N SER A 27 6.31 53.45 -16.89
CA SER A 27 6.37 52.97 -18.27
C SER A 27 7.82 52.84 -18.74
N VAL A 28 8.20 51.65 -19.16
CA VAL A 28 9.52 51.34 -19.71
C VAL A 28 9.37 50.97 -21.19
N GLU A 29 10.32 51.40 -22.01
CA GLU A 29 10.38 51.01 -23.42
C GLU A 29 11.01 49.63 -23.57
N VAL A 30 10.29 48.74 -24.26
CA VAL A 30 10.69 47.35 -24.47
C VAL A 30 10.90 47.16 -25.95
N ASN A 31 12.12 46.78 -26.32
CA ASN A 31 12.49 46.49 -27.69
C ASN A 31 12.38 44.98 -27.95
N PHE A 32 11.52 44.59 -28.89
CA PHE A 32 11.29 43.21 -29.31
C PHE A 32 12.12 42.81 -30.54
N GLY A 33 13.18 43.56 -30.85
CA GLY A 33 14.04 43.41 -32.03
C GLY A 33 13.47 44.05 -33.30
N PHE A 34 12.16 43.98 -33.50
CA PHE A 34 11.48 44.51 -34.70
C PHE A 34 10.56 45.71 -34.41
N THR A 35 10.18 45.90 -33.15
CA THR A 35 9.32 47.00 -32.69
C THR A 35 9.65 47.35 -31.24
N SER A 36 9.40 48.60 -30.85
CA SER A 36 9.46 49.03 -29.46
C SER A 36 8.08 49.41 -28.96
N LEU A 37 7.74 49.00 -27.74
CA LEU A 37 6.48 49.36 -27.08
C LEU A 37 6.76 49.85 -25.67
N LYS A 38 6.05 50.90 -25.24
CA LYS A 38 6.07 51.35 -23.85
C LYS A 38 5.03 50.58 -23.05
N VAL A 39 5.48 49.85 -22.05
CA VAL A 39 4.62 49.08 -21.15
C VAL A 39 5.02 49.35 -19.70
N PRO A 40 4.09 49.29 -18.74
CA PRO A 40 4.43 49.40 -17.32
C PRO A 40 5.39 48.27 -16.89
N LEU A 41 6.43 48.61 -16.12
CA LEU A 41 7.45 47.66 -15.67
C LEU A 41 6.85 46.46 -14.91
N VAL A 42 5.89 46.73 -14.03
CA VAL A 42 5.20 45.67 -13.28
C VAL A 42 4.50 44.66 -14.19
N LEU A 43 3.90 45.11 -15.30
CA LEU A 43 3.21 44.24 -16.25
C LEU A 43 4.20 43.36 -17.01
N LEU A 44 5.35 43.93 -17.39
CA LEU A 44 6.43 43.19 -18.04
C LEU A 44 6.96 42.05 -17.14
N ILE A 45 7.20 42.33 -15.86
CA ILE A 45 7.67 41.33 -14.89
C ILE A 45 6.62 40.22 -14.73
N PHE A 46 5.34 40.57 -14.57
CA PHE A 46 4.28 39.56 -14.45
C PHE A 46 4.16 38.66 -15.67
N ILE A 47 4.20 39.22 -16.89
CA ILE A 47 4.15 38.42 -18.12
C ILE A 47 5.36 37.49 -18.20
N SER A 48 6.56 38.00 -17.89
CA SER A 48 7.80 37.21 -17.91
C SER A 48 7.76 36.07 -16.90
N LEU A 49 7.28 36.35 -15.68
CA LEU A 49 7.10 35.34 -14.63
C LEU A 49 6.07 34.28 -15.04
N LEU A 50 4.96 34.69 -15.64
CA LEU A 50 3.90 33.79 -16.10
C LEU A 50 4.42 32.88 -17.22
N ILE A 51 5.16 33.42 -18.19
CA ILE A 51 5.82 32.62 -19.24
C ILE A 51 6.82 31.64 -18.61
N GLY A 52 7.64 32.07 -17.67
CA GLY A 52 8.56 31.19 -16.94
C GLY A 52 7.84 30.05 -16.23
N ALA A 53 6.78 30.36 -15.49
CA ALA A 53 5.95 29.36 -14.82
C ALA A 53 5.26 28.40 -15.80
N LEU A 54 4.79 28.91 -16.95
CA LEU A 54 4.20 28.10 -18.01
C LEU A 54 5.22 27.14 -18.62
N ILE A 55 6.44 27.59 -18.89
CA ILE A 55 7.53 26.71 -19.37
C ILE A 55 7.81 25.62 -18.35
N ILE A 56 7.98 25.97 -17.06
CA ILE A 56 8.20 24.99 -15.99
C ILE A 56 7.05 23.99 -15.91
N PHE A 57 5.80 24.45 -16.00
CA PHE A 57 4.61 23.60 -15.99
C PHE A 57 4.60 22.62 -17.17
N LEU A 58 4.86 23.10 -18.39
CA LEU A 58 4.91 22.25 -19.60
C LEU A 58 6.02 21.20 -19.51
N PHE A 59 7.21 21.56 -19.03
CA PHE A 59 8.32 20.62 -18.83
C PHE A 59 8.06 19.64 -17.69
N SER A 60 7.40 20.06 -16.61
CA SER A 60 7.06 19.17 -15.49
C SER A 60 5.97 18.16 -15.87
N SER A 61 4.98 18.57 -16.66
CA SER A 61 3.86 17.74 -17.08
C SER A 61 4.31 16.46 -17.82
N THR A 62 5.29 16.57 -18.71
CA THR A 62 5.81 15.41 -19.47
C THR A 62 6.50 14.38 -18.57
N GLN A 63 7.26 14.82 -17.56
CA GLN A 63 7.92 13.93 -16.61
C GLN A 63 6.91 13.18 -15.73
N ASN A 64 5.80 13.83 -15.35
CA ASN A 64 4.78 13.23 -14.51
C ASN A 64 3.99 12.13 -15.23
N VAL A 65 3.77 12.24 -16.54
CA VAL A 65 3.11 11.19 -17.34
C VAL A 65 3.92 9.89 -17.34
N LYS A 66 5.25 9.97 -17.50
CA LYS A 66 6.13 8.79 -17.45
C LYS A 66 6.13 8.14 -16.06
N LYS A 67 6.21 8.97 -15.01
CA LYS A 67 6.15 8.50 -13.62
C LYS A 67 4.83 7.79 -13.31
N ASN A 68 3.70 8.34 -13.75
CA ASN A 68 2.39 7.73 -13.51
C ASN A 68 2.24 6.38 -14.24
N ARG A 69 2.79 6.24 -15.44
CA ARG A 69 2.84 4.94 -16.14
C ARG A 69 3.68 3.91 -15.39
N GLN A 70 4.87 4.30 -14.94
CA GLN A 70 5.73 3.42 -14.14
C GLN A 70 5.08 3.03 -12.82
N TYR A 71 4.40 3.98 -12.15
CA TYR A 71 3.67 3.70 -10.92
C TYR A 71 2.57 2.66 -11.13
N LYS A 72 1.73 2.83 -12.17
CA LYS A 72 0.69 1.85 -12.50
C LYS A 72 1.25 0.47 -12.84
N GLN A 73 2.36 0.42 -13.58
CA GLN A 73 3.03 -0.84 -13.90
C GLN A 73 3.54 -1.51 -12.62
N LEU A 74 4.23 -0.77 -11.76
CA LEU A 74 4.76 -1.28 -10.51
C LEU A 74 3.66 -1.73 -9.53
N GLU A 75 2.53 -1.01 -9.51
CA GLU A 75 1.34 -1.36 -8.74
C GLU A 75 0.72 -2.68 -9.25
N THR A 76 0.62 -2.85 -10.57
CA THR A 76 0.14 -4.09 -11.20
C THR A 76 1.07 -5.26 -10.90
N ASP A 77 2.39 -5.10 -11.11
CA ASP A 77 3.39 -6.14 -10.85
C ASP A 77 3.38 -6.55 -9.37
N SER A 78 3.22 -5.58 -8.46
CA SER A 78 3.12 -5.84 -7.02
C SER A 78 1.87 -6.62 -6.68
N GLN A 79 0.74 -6.29 -7.30
CA GLN A 79 -0.54 -6.96 -7.06
C GLN A 79 -0.53 -8.39 -7.60
N GLU A 80 -0.02 -8.60 -8.83
CA GLU A 80 0.16 -9.95 -9.39
C GLU A 80 1.04 -10.82 -8.51
N LYS A 81 2.15 -10.27 -8.00
CA LYS A 81 3.03 -11.01 -7.10
C LYS A 81 2.37 -11.32 -5.76
N GLN A 82 1.53 -10.42 -5.25
CA GLN A 82 0.77 -10.66 -4.03
C GLN A 82 -0.27 -11.77 -4.22
N ASP A 83 -0.94 -11.81 -5.38
CA ASP A 83 -1.91 -12.85 -5.72
C ASP A 83 -1.24 -14.23 -5.91
N GLN A 84 -0.05 -14.27 -6.51
CA GLN A 84 0.77 -15.48 -6.61
C GLN A 84 1.15 -16.02 -5.24
N LEU A 85 1.65 -15.16 -4.34
CA LEU A 85 2.03 -15.56 -2.98
C LEU A 85 0.83 -16.05 -2.18
N ASN A 86 -0.34 -15.41 -2.31
CA ASN A 86 -1.56 -15.87 -1.65
C ASN A 86 -1.99 -17.26 -2.16
N SER A 87 -1.91 -17.49 -3.46
CA SER A 87 -2.21 -18.79 -4.06
C SER A 87 -1.25 -19.89 -3.58
N GLU A 88 0.05 -19.58 -3.48
CA GLU A 88 1.07 -20.50 -2.95
C GLU A 88 0.83 -20.83 -1.46
N ILE A 89 0.43 -19.84 -0.66
CA ILE A 89 0.05 -20.03 0.75
C ILE A 89 -1.17 -20.95 0.86
N ASP A 90 -2.20 -20.74 0.04
CA ASP A 90 -3.40 -21.57 0.03
C ASP A 90 -3.09 -23.03 -0.35
N GLU A 91 -2.22 -23.23 -1.35
CA GLU A 91 -1.75 -24.57 -1.74
C GLU A 91 -0.95 -25.24 -0.61
N LEU A 92 -0.02 -24.52 0.03
CA LEU A 92 0.74 -25.04 1.16
C LEU A 92 -0.18 -25.42 2.33
N ASN A 93 -1.15 -24.58 2.66
CA ASN A 93 -2.13 -24.87 3.72
C ASN A 93 -2.98 -26.10 3.39
N HIS A 94 -3.39 -26.26 2.13
CA HIS A 94 -4.08 -27.46 1.67
C HIS A 94 -3.21 -28.71 1.84
N ASN A 95 -1.96 -28.65 1.38
CA ASN A 95 -1.01 -29.75 1.48
C ASN A 95 -0.72 -30.13 2.94
N LEU A 96 -0.56 -29.15 3.83
CA LEU A 96 -0.41 -29.38 5.27
C LEU A 96 -1.63 -30.09 5.86
N LYS A 97 -2.85 -29.64 5.53
CA LYS A 97 -4.09 -30.29 6.00
C LYS A 97 -4.21 -31.73 5.50
N VAL A 98 -3.83 -31.99 4.25
CA VAL A 98 -3.80 -33.35 3.69
C VAL A 98 -2.78 -34.22 4.42
N LEU A 99 -1.57 -33.70 4.67
CA LEU A 99 -0.53 -34.40 5.43
C LEU A 99 -1.00 -34.71 6.86
N GLU A 100 -1.60 -33.75 7.54
CA GLU A 100 -2.15 -33.93 8.89
C GLU A 100 -3.22 -35.02 8.91
N THR A 101 -4.14 -35.00 7.93
CA THR A 101 -5.17 -36.04 7.78
C THR A 101 -4.56 -37.41 7.53
N ARG A 102 -3.54 -37.50 6.67
CA ARG A 102 -2.81 -38.75 6.41
C ARG A 102 -2.07 -39.25 7.64
N LEU A 103 -1.43 -38.38 8.41
CA LEU A 103 -0.79 -38.74 9.67
C LEU A 103 -1.81 -39.25 10.70
N LYS A 104 -2.97 -38.58 10.82
CA LYS A 104 -4.05 -39.01 11.71
C LYS A 104 -4.62 -40.38 11.32
N ASN A 105 -4.73 -40.64 10.02
CA ASN A 105 -5.22 -41.91 9.47
C ASN A 105 -4.11 -42.94 9.22
N SER A 106 -2.86 -42.63 9.53
CA SER A 106 -1.75 -43.58 9.35
C SER A 106 -1.86 -44.71 10.37
N SER A 107 -1.63 -45.94 9.89
CA SER A 107 -1.85 -47.20 10.61
C SER A 107 -1.23 -47.23 12.01
N GLY A 108 -0.15 -46.49 12.28
CA GLY A 108 0.50 -46.50 13.59
C GLY A 108 -0.41 -46.08 14.75
N LYS A 109 -1.26 -45.05 14.60
CA LYS A 109 -2.17 -44.63 15.68
C LYS A 109 -3.40 -45.53 15.82
N GLN A 110 -3.91 -46.04 14.70
CA GLN A 110 -5.03 -47.01 14.71
C GLN A 110 -4.60 -48.37 15.24
N GLU A 111 -3.41 -48.86 14.88
CA GLU A 111 -2.85 -50.09 15.42
C GLU A 111 -2.53 -49.96 16.90
N VAL A 112 -1.95 -48.84 17.34
CA VAL A 112 -1.71 -48.62 18.78
C VAL A 112 -3.04 -48.61 19.55
N GLY A 113 -4.07 -47.88 19.07
CA GLY A 113 -5.38 -47.89 19.72
C GLY A 113 -6.05 -49.27 19.75
N ASN A 114 -5.95 -50.05 18.67
CA ASN A 114 -6.49 -51.42 18.65
C ASN A 114 -5.70 -52.36 19.57
N ARG A 115 -4.38 -52.19 19.67
CA ARG A 115 -3.53 -52.98 20.57
C ARG A 115 -3.77 -52.62 22.03
N ASP A 116 -3.95 -51.34 22.35
CA ASP A 116 -4.29 -50.89 23.71
C ASP A 116 -5.64 -51.46 24.15
N GLN A 117 -6.63 -51.51 23.25
CA GLN A 117 -7.92 -52.16 23.53
C GLN A 117 -7.77 -53.66 23.77
N GLN A 118 -7.00 -54.36 22.92
CA GLN A 118 -6.72 -55.79 23.11
C GLN A 118 -6.00 -56.07 24.44
N ILE A 119 -5.06 -55.23 24.83
CA ILE A 119 -4.35 -55.36 26.12
C ILE A 119 -5.34 -55.19 27.28
N SER A 120 -6.18 -54.15 27.24
CA SER A 120 -7.21 -53.93 28.28
C SER A 120 -8.17 -55.12 28.40
N ASP A 121 -8.65 -55.65 27.27
CA ASP A 121 -9.60 -56.77 27.28
C ASP A 121 -8.95 -58.06 27.84
N LEU A 122 -7.68 -58.30 27.52
CA LEU A 122 -6.90 -59.43 28.07
C LEU A 122 -6.61 -59.27 29.56
N GLU A 123 -6.32 -58.06 30.03
CA GLU A 123 -6.13 -57.76 31.46
C GLU A 123 -7.41 -58.05 32.26
N ASP A 124 -8.57 -57.64 31.74
CA ASP A 124 -9.88 -57.94 32.33
C ASP A 124 -10.19 -59.44 32.36
N GLU A 125 -9.82 -60.18 31.31
CA GLU A 125 -9.99 -61.63 31.26
C GLU A 125 -9.08 -62.34 32.27
N ILE A 126 -7.81 -61.93 32.37
CA ILE A 126 -6.86 -62.45 33.36
C ILE A 126 -7.37 -62.17 34.78
N ALA A 127 -7.91 -60.98 35.05
CA ALA A 127 -8.48 -60.64 36.35
C ALA A 127 -9.66 -61.56 36.70
N LYS A 128 -10.60 -61.77 35.77
CA LYS A 128 -11.75 -62.67 35.95
C LYS A 128 -11.34 -64.12 36.17
N LEU A 129 -10.32 -64.60 35.44
CA LEU A 129 -9.81 -65.97 35.59
C LEU A 129 -9.09 -66.15 36.93
N THR A 130 -8.34 -65.16 37.37
CA THR A 130 -7.64 -65.17 38.67
C THR A 130 -8.64 -65.20 39.82
N ASP A 131 -9.72 -64.43 39.73
CA ASP A 131 -10.78 -64.38 40.73
C ASP A 131 -11.60 -65.69 40.79
N LYS A 132 -11.81 -66.34 39.63
CA LYS A 132 -12.39 -67.70 39.58
C LYS A 132 -11.48 -68.76 40.20
N LEU A 133 -10.18 -68.65 39.99
CA LEU A 133 -9.20 -69.62 40.50
C LEU A 133 -9.00 -69.48 42.02
N SER A 134 -9.05 -68.26 42.55
CA SER A 134 -9.02 -68.00 44.01
C SER A 134 -10.30 -68.48 44.70
N SER A 135 -11.44 -68.42 44.01
CA SER A 135 -12.75 -68.89 44.52
C SER A 135 -12.92 -70.43 44.50
N GLN A 136 -11.99 -71.17 43.88
CA GLN A 136 -12.00 -72.65 43.82
C GLN A 136 -11.09 -73.33 44.86
N LYS A 137 -10.37 -72.56 45.69
CA LYS A 137 -9.60 -73.04 46.85
C LYS A 137 -10.35 -72.76 48.15
#